data_AF-A0A0K2TRT9-F1
#
_entry.id   AF-A0A0K2TRT9-F1
#
_cell.length_a   1.000
_cell.length_b   1.000
_cell.length_c   1.000
_cell.angle_alpha   90.00
_cell.angle_beta   90.00
_cell.angle_gamma   90.00
#
_symmetry.space_group_name_H-M   'P 1'
#
loop_
_entity.id
_entity.type
_entity.pdbx_description
1 polymer ?
#
loop_
_entity_poly.entity_id
_entity_poly.type
_entity_poly.pdbx_seq_one_letter_code
_entity_poly.pdbx_strand_id
1 'polypeptide(L)'
;MNGFILTGAILASCLILSEATVFVVPAVATAATLSIGGGALAGLALLKVAAIKGLVAGAIIGRGKRSAIDLESLLLSASQRDFSDCAKKLVCEVNGLSRAEIESEEAMIAALFNADSLDLSKATVEFDLAAQIGKRVGKEQCAVIYERCPHNRQKLMKIFRDPNLVSQS
;
A
#
# COMPACT_ATOMS: atom_id res chain seq x y z
N MET A 1 -66.58 -11.57 -0.21
CA MET A 1 -65.48 -11.43 0.77
C MET A 1 -64.44 -12.47 0.40
N ASN A 2 -63.24 -12.06 -0.05
CA ASN A 2 -61.99 -12.82 -0.22
C ASN A 2 -61.18 -12.26 -1.41
N GLY A 3 -60.50 -11.12 -1.21
CA GLY A 3 -59.67 -10.56 -2.29
C GLY A 3 -58.86 -9.31 -1.98
N PHE A 4 -58.95 -8.74 -0.76
CA PHE A 4 -58.27 -7.48 -0.42
C PHE A 4 -57.18 -7.60 0.65
N ILE A 5 -56.78 -8.81 1.04
CA ILE A 5 -55.73 -9.01 2.06
C ILE A 5 -54.37 -9.39 1.45
N LEU A 6 -54.31 -9.73 0.14
CA LEU A 6 -53.08 -10.23 -0.48
C LEU A 6 -52.19 -9.17 -1.17
N THR A 7 -52.56 -7.89 -1.17
CA THR A 7 -51.77 -6.81 -1.80
C THR A 7 -51.01 -5.92 -0.82
N GLY A 8 -51.20 -6.10 0.50
CA GLY A 8 -50.47 -5.36 1.53
C GLY A 8 -49.12 -5.97 1.93
N ALA A 9 -48.84 -7.22 1.56
CA ALA A 9 -47.66 -7.95 2.04
C ALA A 9 -46.45 -7.89 1.09
N ILE A 10 -46.58 -7.35 -0.13
CA ILE A 10 -45.48 -7.36 -1.13
C ILE A 10 -44.75 -6.00 -1.19
N LEU A 11 -45.36 -4.91 -0.70
CA LEU A 11 -44.72 -3.58 -0.65
C LEU A 11 -43.99 -3.26 0.66
N ALA A 12 -43.92 -4.22 1.59
CA ALA A 12 -43.20 -4.09 2.86
C ALA A 12 -41.81 -4.75 2.85
N SER A 13 -41.27 -5.10 1.67
CA SER A 13 -39.97 -5.79 1.53
C SER A 13 -38.88 -4.95 0.85
N CYS A 14 -39.06 -3.63 0.68
CA CYS A 14 -38.04 -2.75 0.08
C CYS A 14 -37.48 -1.67 1.03
N LEU A 15 -37.75 -1.76 2.34
CA LEU A 15 -37.26 -0.78 3.33
C LEU A 15 -36.57 -1.45 4.53
N ILE A 16 -35.63 -2.36 4.25
CA ILE A 16 -34.67 -2.80 5.25
C ILE A 16 -33.27 -2.49 4.71
N LEU A 17 -32.80 -1.31 5.12
CA LEU A 17 -31.43 -0.96 5.51
C LEU A 17 -30.31 -1.35 4.54
N SER A 18 -29.84 -0.32 3.83
CA SER A 18 -28.42 -0.07 3.55
C SER A 18 -27.51 -0.76 4.57
N GLU A 19 -26.92 -1.87 4.19
CA GLU A 19 -25.80 -2.46 4.91
C GLU A 19 -24.55 -1.63 4.62
N ALA A 20 -24.43 -0.50 5.31
CA ALA A 20 -23.11 -0.04 5.71
C ALA A 20 -22.67 -1.02 6.80
N THR A 21 -22.02 -2.12 6.39
CA THR A 21 -21.37 -3.05 7.30
C THR A 21 -20.21 -2.34 7.98
N VAL A 22 -20.53 -1.60 9.04
CA VAL A 22 -19.55 -1.12 10.01
C VAL A 22 -19.07 -2.35 10.77
N PHE A 23 -17.99 -2.95 10.28
CA PHE A 23 -17.23 -3.97 10.99
C PHE A 23 -16.65 -3.34 12.26
N VAL A 24 -17.37 -3.47 13.38
CA VAL A 24 -16.83 -3.23 14.71
C VAL A 24 -15.96 -4.45 15.05
N VAL A 25 -14.69 -4.40 14.67
CA VAL A 25 -13.69 -5.39 15.10
C VAL A 25 -13.33 -5.08 16.56
N PRO A 26 -13.42 -6.04 17.49
CA PRO A 26 -13.03 -5.82 18.87
C PRO A 26 -11.51 -5.63 18.94
N ALA A 27 -11.11 -4.65 19.74
CA ALA A 27 -9.74 -4.18 19.91
C ALA A 27 -8.82 -5.26 20.51
N VAL A 28 -8.23 -6.11 19.67
CA VAL A 28 -7.00 -6.86 19.99
C VAL A 28 -6.16 -6.98 18.71
N ALA A 29 -4.93 -6.45 18.77
CA ALA A 29 -3.95 -6.30 17.70
C ALA A 29 -4.25 -5.20 16.66
N THR A 30 -3.67 -4.02 16.91
CA THR A 30 -3.56 -2.88 15.99
C THR A 30 -2.88 -3.30 14.68
N ALA A 31 -3.68 -3.66 13.67
CA ALA A 31 -3.24 -3.81 12.30
C ALA A 31 -4.17 -3.00 11.40
N ALA A 32 -3.66 -1.85 10.96
CA ALA A 32 -4.09 -1.05 9.81
C ALA A 32 -5.55 -1.23 9.37
N THR A 33 -6.40 -0.28 9.78
CA THR A 33 -7.70 -0.02 9.16
C THR A 33 -7.56 -0.01 7.64
N LEU A 34 -8.27 -0.92 6.98
CA LEU A 34 -8.33 -1.06 5.53
C LEU A 34 -9.16 0.09 4.93
N SER A 35 -8.64 1.31 4.94
CA SER A 35 -9.11 2.33 4.00
C SER A 35 -8.41 2.11 2.66
N ILE A 36 -9.03 2.61 1.58
CA ILE A 36 -8.72 2.34 0.15
C ILE A 36 -7.34 2.87 -0.28
N GLY A 37 -6.38 3.08 0.62
CA GLY A 37 -5.05 3.59 0.25
C GLY A 37 -3.90 3.32 1.22
N GLY A 38 -4.14 2.71 2.39
CA GLY A 38 -3.13 2.78 3.46
C GLY A 38 -2.49 1.49 3.94
N GLY A 39 -3.05 0.32 3.64
CA GLY A 39 -2.54 -0.94 4.18
C GLY A 39 -1.09 -1.23 3.77
N ALA A 40 -0.76 -0.95 2.51
CA ALA A 40 0.57 -1.20 1.95
C ALA A 40 1.62 -0.14 2.32
N LEU A 41 1.21 1.14 2.39
CA LEU A 41 2.08 2.25 2.79
C LEU A 41 2.52 2.11 4.24
N ALA A 42 1.67 1.58 5.12
CA ALA A 42 2.04 1.25 6.49
C ALA A 42 3.14 0.19 6.54
N GLY A 43 3.11 -0.81 5.67
CA GLY A 43 4.20 -1.79 5.52
C GLY A 43 5.52 -1.12 5.16
N LEU A 44 5.53 -0.30 4.11
CA LEU A 44 6.71 0.49 3.72
C LEU A 44 7.22 1.39 4.87
N ALA A 45 6.33 2.01 5.63
CA ALA A 45 6.70 2.88 6.75
C ALA A 45 7.39 2.11 7.90
N LEU A 46 6.96 0.87 8.18
CA LEU A 46 7.62 0.01 9.17
C LEU A 46 9.07 -0.32 8.76
N LEU A 47 9.36 -0.42 7.46
CA LEU A 47 10.72 -0.62 6.96
C LEU A 47 11.64 0.55 7.25
N LYS A 48 11.10 1.76 7.24
CA LYS A 48 11.83 2.97 7.59
C LYS A 48 12.37 2.89 9.03
N VAL A 49 11.59 2.37 9.97
CA VAL A 49 11.99 2.17 11.37
C VAL A 49 13.07 1.09 11.49
N ALA A 50 12.95 0.01 10.72
CA ALA A 50 13.95 -1.06 10.67
C ALA A 50 15.29 -0.57 10.06
N ALA A 51 15.24 0.21 8.99
CA ALA A 51 16.42 0.76 8.33
C ALA A 51 17.18 1.78 9.22
N ILE A 52 16.46 2.70 9.86
CA ILE A 52 17.05 3.75 10.70
C ILE A 52 17.66 3.18 12.00
N LYS A 53 17.11 2.10 12.56
CA LYS A 53 17.68 1.44 13.75
C LYS A 53 18.91 0.58 13.47
N GLY A 54 19.49 0.64 12.27
CA GLY A 54 20.69 -0.11 11.93
C GLY A 54 20.45 -1.60 11.67
N LEU A 55 19.20 -2.07 11.59
CA LEU A 55 18.90 -3.46 11.24
C LEU A 55 19.28 -3.75 9.77
N VAL A 56 19.16 -2.76 8.88
CA VAL A 56 19.61 -2.86 7.48
C VAL A 56 21.12 -2.67 7.36
N ALA A 57 21.74 -1.82 8.19
CA ALA A 57 23.20 -1.65 8.22
C ALA A 57 23.93 -2.89 8.79
N GLY A 58 23.32 -3.60 9.75
CA GLY A 58 23.82 -4.87 10.27
C GLY A 58 23.68 -6.05 9.31
N ALA A 59 22.73 -5.99 8.36
CA ALA A 59 22.51 -7.03 7.35
C ALA A 59 23.63 -7.09 6.28
N ILE A 60 24.39 -5.99 6.09
CA ILE A 60 25.48 -5.94 5.11
C ILE A 60 26.82 -6.37 5.74
N ILE A 61 26.99 -6.31 7.07
CA ILE A 61 28.31 -6.53 7.73
C ILE A 61 28.35 -7.77 8.65
N GLY A 62 27.22 -8.38 9.05
CA GLY A 62 27.30 -9.73 9.59
C GLY A 62 26.10 -10.20 10.40
N ARG A 63 25.75 -11.48 10.19
CA ARG A 63 25.03 -12.37 11.12
C ARG A 63 23.50 -12.20 11.16
N GLY A 64 22.81 -12.92 10.27
CA GLY A 64 21.48 -13.49 10.56
C GLY A 64 20.51 -13.57 9.39
N LYS A 65 20.40 -14.75 8.76
CA LYS A 65 19.34 -15.12 7.78
C LYS A 65 17.89 -14.91 8.26
N ARG A 66 17.67 -14.51 9.52
CA ARG A 66 16.34 -14.30 10.12
C ARG A 66 15.71 -12.95 9.76
N SER A 67 16.50 -11.91 9.45
CA SER A 67 15.94 -10.57 9.18
C SER A 67 15.46 -10.37 7.73
N ALA A 68 16.04 -11.10 6.77
CA ALA A 68 15.64 -11.00 5.36
C ALA A 68 14.28 -11.68 5.09
N ILE A 69 14.02 -12.81 5.77
CA ILE A 69 12.73 -13.52 5.70
C ILE A 69 11.60 -12.64 6.26
N ASP A 70 11.89 -11.85 7.30
CA ASP A 70 10.93 -10.91 7.89
C ASP A 70 10.60 -9.77 6.93
N LEU A 71 11.62 -9.16 6.30
CA LEU A 71 11.47 -8.11 5.30
C LEU A 71 10.65 -8.55 4.09
N GLU A 72 10.97 -9.72 3.52
CA GLU A 72 10.24 -10.25 2.37
C GLU A 72 8.78 -10.55 2.72
N SER A 73 8.51 -11.11 3.90
CA SER A 73 7.14 -11.37 4.36
C SER A 73 6.34 -10.08 4.57
N LEU A 74 7.00 -9.03 5.05
CA LEU A 74 6.40 -7.72 5.29
C LEU A 74 6.08 -7.04 3.95
N LEU A 75 7.00 -7.09 2.99
CA LEU A 75 6.78 -6.56 1.64
C LEU A 75 5.71 -7.34 0.89
N LEU A 76 5.67 -8.67 1.02
CA LEU A 76 4.59 -9.49 0.49
C LEU A 76 3.25 -9.07 1.07
N SER A 77 3.18 -8.91 2.39
CA SER A 77 1.98 -8.44 3.09
C SER A 77 1.57 -7.03 2.64
N ALA A 78 2.54 -6.15 2.40
CA ALA A 78 2.28 -4.82 1.85
C ALA A 78 1.69 -4.92 0.44
N SER A 79 2.26 -5.76 -0.44
CA SER A 79 1.75 -5.94 -1.81
C SER A 79 0.31 -6.46 -1.81
N GLN A 80 0.01 -7.46 -0.97
CA GLN A 80 -1.33 -8.04 -0.85
C GLN A 80 -2.38 -7.06 -0.30
N ARG A 81 -1.94 -6.05 0.47
CA ARG A 81 -2.81 -5.01 1.05
C ARG A 81 -2.86 -3.74 0.20
N ASP A 82 -2.17 -3.70 -0.94
CA ASP A 82 -2.11 -2.54 -1.83
C ASP A 82 -3.26 -2.54 -2.85
N PHE A 83 -4.51 -2.65 -2.38
CA PHE A 83 -5.67 -2.84 -3.24
C PHE A 83 -5.88 -1.72 -4.29
N SER A 84 -5.46 -0.49 -3.96
CA SER A 84 -5.53 0.69 -4.82
C SER A 84 -4.21 1.04 -5.49
N ASP A 85 -3.19 0.19 -5.39
CA ASP A 85 -1.84 0.42 -5.92
C ASP A 85 -1.14 1.69 -5.40
N CYS A 86 -1.54 2.25 -4.25
CA CYS A 86 -0.93 3.48 -3.76
C CYS A 86 0.54 3.30 -3.36
N ALA A 87 0.92 2.14 -2.82
CA ALA A 87 2.31 1.85 -2.53
C ALA A 87 3.11 1.64 -3.82
N LYS A 88 2.57 0.87 -4.78
CA LYS A 88 3.19 0.69 -6.11
C LYS A 88 3.35 2.03 -6.85
N LYS A 89 2.35 2.91 -6.81
CA LYS A 89 2.41 4.26 -7.37
C LYS A 89 3.55 5.07 -6.76
N LEU A 90 3.67 5.08 -5.43
CA LEU A 90 4.76 5.79 -4.76
C LEU A 90 6.12 5.26 -5.20
N VAL A 91 6.31 3.93 -5.19
CA VAL A 91 7.56 3.28 -5.64
C VAL A 91 7.90 3.64 -7.08
N CYS A 92 6.90 3.65 -7.97
CA CYS A 92 7.08 4.06 -9.36
C CYS A 92 7.49 5.52 -9.47
N GLU A 93 6.74 6.43 -8.84
CA GLU A 93 6.98 7.87 -8.95
C GLU A 93 8.37 8.24 -8.44
N VAL A 94 8.82 7.69 -7.30
CA VAL A 94 10.17 8.02 -6.74
C VAL A 94 11.31 7.46 -7.59
N ASN A 95 11.12 6.31 -8.26
CA ASN A 95 12.13 5.75 -9.16
C ASN A 95 12.18 6.48 -10.52
N GLY A 96 11.16 7.28 -10.85
CA GLY A 96 11.14 8.15 -12.02
C GLY A 96 11.67 9.56 -11.77
N LEU A 97 12.13 9.88 -10.55
CA LEU A 97 12.69 11.20 -10.23
C LEU A 97 14.17 11.31 -10.62
N SER A 98 14.56 12.52 -11.03
CA SER A 98 15.97 12.86 -11.16
C SER A 98 16.63 13.03 -9.78
N ARG A 99 17.96 12.99 -9.74
CA ARG A 99 18.74 13.21 -8.50
C ARG A 99 18.50 14.59 -7.87
N ALA A 100 18.08 15.58 -8.64
CA ALA A 100 17.79 16.92 -8.14
C ALA A 100 16.40 17.04 -7.52
N GLU A 101 15.47 16.14 -7.87
CA GLU A 101 14.08 16.17 -7.42
C GLU A 101 13.80 15.24 -6.25
N ILE A 102 14.62 14.21 -6.06
CA ILE A 102 14.38 13.16 -5.07
C ILE A 102 14.77 13.61 -3.65
N GLU A 103 13.85 13.47 -2.71
CA GLU A 103 14.12 13.70 -1.29
C GLU A 103 14.83 12.49 -0.64
N SER A 104 15.54 12.70 0.48
CA SER A 104 16.27 11.63 1.19
C SER A 104 15.39 10.40 1.51
N GLU A 105 14.16 10.62 1.94
CA GLU A 105 13.22 9.55 2.26
C GLU A 105 12.68 8.83 1.02
N GLU A 106 12.48 9.56 -0.08
CA GLU A 106 12.10 8.99 -1.37
C GLU A 106 13.24 8.13 -1.94
N ALA A 107 14.50 8.58 -1.77
CA ALA A 107 15.68 7.82 -2.14
C ALA A 107 15.82 6.51 -1.33
N MET A 108 15.45 6.54 -0.04
CA MET A 108 15.37 5.31 0.77
C MET A 108 14.32 4.34 0.23
N ILE A 109 13.13 4.82 -0.14
CA ILE A 109 12.09 3.98 -0.74
C ILE A 109 12.57 3.41 -2.07
N ALA A 110 13.17 4.22 -2.94
CA ALA A 110 13.68 3.79 -4.23
C ALA A 110 14.74 2.68 -4.08
N ALA A 111 15.61 2.78 -3.07
CA ALA A 111 16.67 1.80 -2.81
C ALA A 111 16.17 0.43 -2.28
N LEU A 112 14.91 0.32 -1.84
CA LEU A 112 14.33 -0.94 -1.37
C LEU A 112 14.01 -1.92 -2.52
N PHE A 113 13.84 -1.41 -3.74
CA PHE A 113 13.33 -2.17 -4.88
C PHE A 113 14.30 -2.14 -6.05
N ASN A 114 14.30 -3.21 -6.84
CA ASN A 114 15.23 -3.35 -7.94
C ASN A 114 14.67 -2.69 -9.21
N ALA A 115 15.17 -1.50 -9.51
CA ALA A 115 14.82 -0.76 -10.72
C ALA A 115 15.61 -1.21 -11.97
N ASP A 116 16.60 -2.10 -11.85
CA ASP A 116 17.46 -2.52 -12.95
C ASP A 116 17.03 -3.85 -13.59
N SER A 117 16.55 -4.81 -12.79
CA SER A 117 16.11 -6.12 -13.27
C SER A 117 14.86 -6.63 -12.56
N LEU A 118 14.03 -7.38 -13.30
CA LEU A 118 12.80 -7.99 -12.78
C LEU A 118 13.07 -9.47 -12.47
N ASP A 119 12.88 -9.85 -11.21
CA ASP A 119 12.94 -11.26 -10.80
C ASP A 119 11.52 -11.75 -10.47
N LEU A 120 10.95 -12.56 -11.37
CA LEU A 120 9.58 -13.06 -11.24
C LEU A 120 9.41 -14.08 -10.10
N SER A 121 10.50 -14.56 -9.50
CA SER A 121 10.46 -15.51 -8.38
C SER A 121 10.24 -14.85 -7.02
N LYS A 122 10.36 -13.51 -6.93
CA LYS A 122 10.28 -12.78 -5.66
C LYS A 122 8.86 -12.35 -5.32
N ALA A 123 8.55 -12.38 -4.04
CA ALA A 123 7.35 -11.78 -3.49
C ALA A 123 7.21 -10.26 -3.76
N THR A 124 8.34 -9.58 -4.03
CA THR A 124 8.42 -8.13 -4.31
C THR A 124 8.23 -7.76 -5.77
N VAL A 125 7.99 -8.74 -6.66
CA VAL A 125 7.99 -8.54 -8.13
C VAL A 125 7.12 -7.36 -8.59
N GLU A 126 5.96 -7.15 -7.96
CA GLU A 126 5.05 -6.07 -8.33
C GLU A 126 5.62 -4.68 -8.01
N PHE A 127 6.40 -4.56 -6.92
CA PHE A 127 7.11 -3.32 -6.58
C PHE A 127 8.36 -3.12 -7.44
N ASP A 128 9.09 -4.19 -7.77
CA ASP A 128 10.23 -4.13 -8.70
C ASP A 128 9.78 -3.71 -10.11
N LEU A 129 8.61 -4.19 -10.55
CA LEU A 129 7.98 -3.74 -11.79
C LEU A 129 7.64 -2.24 -11.73
N ALA A 130 7.04 -1.78 -10.63
CA ALA A 130 6.73 -0.37 -10.42
C ALA A 130 7.99 0.52 -10.49
N ALA A 131 9.07 0.10 -9.81
CA ALA A 131 10.35 0.79 -9.84
C ALA A 131 10.92 0.89 -11.27
N GLN A 132 10.82 -0.19 -12.06
CA GLN A 132 11.28 -0.20 -13.44
C GLN A 132 10.47 0.70 -14.37
N ILE A 133 9.15 0.74 -14.21
CA ILE A 133 8.29 1.66 -14.97
C ILE A 133 8.76 3.10 -14.73
N GLY A 134 8.90 3.48 -13.46
CA GLY A 134 9.37 4.82 -13.08
C GLY A 134 10.72 5.16 -13.71
N LYS A 135 11.71 4.27 -13.52
CA LYS A 135 13.08 4.51 -13.99
C LYS A 135 13.21 4.53 -15.52
N ARG A 136 12.50 3.66 -16.24
CA ARG A 136 12.67 3.47 -17.69
C ARG A 136 11.76 4.35 -18.53
N VAL A 137 10.56 4.67 -18.03
CA VAL A 137 9.55 5.43 -18.78
C VAL A 137 9.38 6.84 -18.23
N GLY A 138 9.49 7.02 -16.92
CA GLY A 138 9.31 8.30 -16.24
C GLY A 138 8.10 8.31 -15.31
N LYS A 139 8.11 9.27 -14.37
CA LYS A 139 7.09 9.40 -13.32
C LYS A 139 5.68 9.67 -13.84
N GLU A 140 5.56 10.28 -15.03
CA GLU A 140 4.27 10.60 -15.66
C GLU A 140 3.48 9.33 -15.97
N GLN A 141 4.17 8.25 -16.38
CA GLN A 141 3.54 6.96 -16.68
C GLN A 141 2.96 6.29 -15.43
N CYS A 142 3.54 6.56 -14.24
CA CYS A 142 3.07 6.01 -12.98
C CYS A 142 1.64 6.45 -12.66
N ALA A 143 1.25 7.69 -13.02
CA ALA A 143 -0.10 8.20 -12.80
C ALA A 143 -1.14 7.50 -13.69
N VAL A 144 -0.73 7.04 -14.87
CA VAL A 144 -1.58 6.29 -15.81
C VAL A 144 -1.74 4.84 -15.35
N ILE A 145 -0.63 4.17 -15.03
CA ILE A 145 -0.65 2.74 -14.68
C ILE A 145 -1.29 2.50 -13.32
N TYR A 146 -1.10 3.41 -12.36
CA TYR A 146 -1.62 3.31 -11.00
C TYR A 146 -2.73 4.32 -10.73
N GLU A 147 -3.61 4.52 -11.71
CA GLU A 147 -4.75 5.45 -11.64
C GLU A 147 -5.72 5.11 -10.48
N ARG A 148 -5.77 3.83 -10.07
CA ARG A 148 -6.57 3.38 -8.91
C ARG A 148 -6.22 4.11 -7.62
N CYS A 149 -4.99 4.62 -7.49
CA CYS A 149 -4.59 5.40 -6.34
C CYS A 149 -4.95 6.88 -6.54
N PRO A 150 -5.87 7.44 -5.72
CA PRO A 150 -6.34 8.81 -5.89
C PRO A 150 -5.37 9.87 -5.33
N HIS A 151 -4.24 9.45 -4.76
CA HIS A 151 -3.30 10.33 -4.09
C HIS A 151 -2.11 10.68 -4.98
N ASN A 152 -1.61 11.91 -4.82
CA ASN A 152 -0.35 12.34 -5.42
C ASN A 152 0.84 11.99 -4.51
N ARG A 153 2.05 12.06 -5.07
CA ARG A 153 3.31 11.81 -4.37
C ARG A 153 3.40 12.48 -2.99
N GLN A 154 3.05 13.76 -2.91
CA GLN A 154 3.18 14.52 -1.67
C GLN A 154 2.25 13.98 -0.57
N LYS A 155 1.02 13.60 -0.92
CA LYS A 155 0.09 12.96 0.02
C LYS A 155 0.55 11.56 0.39
N LEU A 156 1.04 10.77 -0.57
CA LEU A 156 1.60 9.43 -0.32
C LEU A 156 2.80 9.48 0.62
N MET A 157 3.71 10.44 0.44
CA MET A 157 4.84 10.66 1.35
C MET A 157 4.40 11.10 2.74
N LYS A 158 3.34 11.91 2.87
CA LYS A 158 2.75 12.24 4.17
C LYS A 158 2.20 10.98 4.86
N ILE A 159 1.50 10.12 4.13
CA ILE A 159 0.99 8.84 4.67
C ILE A 159 2.14 7.90 5.04
N PHE A 160 3.20 7.85 4.25
CA PHE A 160 4.39 7.06 4.55
C PHE A 160 5.10 7.56 5.82
N ARG A 161 5.16 8.87 6.05
CA ARG A 161 5.72 9.47 7.27
C ARG A 161 4.86 9.25 8.50
N ASP A 162 3.53 9.34 8.33
CA ASP A 162 2.56 9.13 9.38
C ASP A 162 1.44 8.19 8.88
N PRO A 163 1.60 6.87 9.10
CA PRO A 163 0.61 5.87 8.70
C PRO A 163 -0.75 6.03 9.38
N ASN A 164 -0.88 6.83 10.44
CA ASN A 164 -2.17 7.08 11.08
C ASN A 164 -3.08 7.97 10.21
N LEU A 165 -2.50 8.70 9.24
CA LEU A 165 -3.23 9.55 8.29
C LEU A 165 -4.06 8.76 7.27
N VAL A 166 -3.91 7.43 7.23
CA VAL A 166 -4.74 6.49 6.47
C VAL A 166 -6.22 6.55 6.88
N SER A 167 -6.50 6.93 8.13
CA SER A 167 -7.86 6.94 8.71
C SER A 167 -8.71 8.16 8.36
N GLN A 168 -8.15 9.18 7.68
CA GLN A 168 -8.77 10.48 7.46
C GLN A 168 -9.06 10.80 5.99
N SER A 169 -9.03 9.80 5.11
CA SER A 169 -9.21 9.93 3.66
C SER A 169 -10.37 9.07 3.16
#